data_AF-A0A8T7CZR5-F1
#
_entry.id   AF-A0A8T7CZR5-F1
#
_cell.length_a   1.000
_cell.length_b   1.000
_cell.length_c   1.000
_cell.angle_alpha   90.00
_cell.angle_beta   90.00
_cell.angle_gamma   90.00
#
_symmetry.space_group_name_H-M   'P 1'
#
loop_
_entity.id
_entity.type
_entity.pdbx_description
1 polymer ?
#
loop_
_entity_poly.entity_id
_entity_poly.type
_entity_poly.pdbx_seq_one_letter_code
_entity_poly.pdbx_strand_id
1 'polypeptide(L)'
;VAPLIRDAGTWLGLNVASESALAAGLVMGIMIIPFVSSLSDDVINAVPQAMRDGSLALGATPSETIRRVLIPAALPGIVGGVLLAVSRAIGETMIVVMAAGLSANLTANPLEAVTTVTVQIVTLLVGDQEFDSPKTLAAFALGLSLFVVTLILNIIALHVVRKYREQYE
;
A
#
# COMPACT_ATOMS: atom_id res chain seq x y z
N VAL A 1 12.86 8.81 11.69
CA VAL A 1 12.78 8.97 10.21
C VAL A 1 12.37 10.38 9.82
N ALA A 2 11.27 10.91 10.35
CA ALA A 2 10.84 12.31 10.15
C ALA A 2 11.92 13.40 10.40
N PRO A 3 12.70 13.39 11.51
CA PRO A 3 13.74 14.40 11.74
C PRO A 3 14.91 14.28 10.74
N LEU A 4 15.35 13.05 10.47
CA LEU A 4 16.41 12.75 9.50
C LEU A 4 16.08 13.23 8.08
N ILE A 5 14.82 13.10 7.65
CA ILE A 5 14.36 13.55 6.33
C ILE A 5 14.32 15.08 6.26
N ARG A 6 13.90 15.75 7.34
CA ARG A 6 13.95 17.22 7.46
C ARG A 6 15.40 17.73 7.42
N ASP A 7 16.31 17.08 8.13
CA ASP A 7 17.72 17.49 8.19
C ASP A 7 18.42 17.27 6.84
N ALA A 8 18.09 16.19 6.12
CA ALA A 8 18.59 15.96 4.75
C ALA A 8 17.98 16.94 3.73
N GLY A 9 16.69 17.28 3.86
CA GLY A 9 16.00 18.23 2.98
C GLY A 9 16.52 19.65 3.14
N THR A 10 16.77 20.08 4.37
CA THR A 10 17.35 21.40 4.66
C THR A 10 18.79 21.52 4.17
N TRP A 11 19.58 20.44 4.20
CA TRP A 11 20.91 20.39 3.60
C TRP A 11 20.90 20.53 2.07
N LEU A 12 19.82 20.08 1.41
CA LEU A 12 19.59 20.23 -0.03
C LEU A 12 18.89 21.56 -0.41
N GLY A 13 18.63 22.45 0.56
CA GLY A 13 17.97 23.74 0.34
C GLY A 13 16.44 23.66 0.18
N LEU A 14 15.84 22.52 0.51
CA LEU A 14 14.38 22.30 0.45
C LEU A 14 13.77 22.43 1.86
N ASN A 15 12.67 23.16 1.97
CA ASN A 15 11.98 23.35 3.25
C ASN A 15 11.01 22.17 3.47
N VAL A 16 11.46 21.15 4.20
CA VAL A 16 10.71 19.91 4.44
C VAL A 16 10.09 19.92 5.83
N ALA A 17 8.78 19.75 5.90
CA ALA A 17 8.08 19.59 7.18
C ALA A 17 8.44 18.24 7.83
N SER A 18 8.61 18.22 9.16
CA SER A 18 8.84 16.99 9.93
C SER A 18 7.69 15.97 9.74
N GLU A 19 6.48 16.46 9.50
CA GLU A 19 5.25 15.67 9.32
C GLU A 19 4.82 15.62 7.84
N SER A 20 5.80 15.51 6.93
CA SER A 20 5.58 15.53 5.49
C SER A 20 5.03 14.20 4.96
N ALA A 21 4.25 14.27 3.87
CA ALA A 21 3.76 13.07 3.17
C ALA A 21 4.91 12.17 2.69
N LEU A 22 6.08 12.75 2.38
CA LEU A 22 7.28 11.99 2.04
C LEU A 22 7.74 11.11 3.21
N ALA A 23 7.77 11.63 4.44
CA ALA A 23 8.19 10.88 5.61
C ALA A 23 7.22 9.72 5.91
N ALA A 24 5.91 9.97 5.87
CA ALA A 24 4.90 8.93 6.05
C ALA A 24 4.96 7.86 4.93
N GLY A 25 5.12 8.29 3.68
CA GLY A 25 5.26 7.38 2.53
C GLY A 25 6.51 6.51 2.58
N LEU A 26 7.63 7.04 3.07
CA LEU A 26 8.89 6.29 3.19
C LEU A 26 8.80 5.21 4.27
N VAL A 27 8.23 5.54 5.44
CA VAL A 27 7.97 4.56 6.50
C VAL A 27 7.07 3.44 5.99
N MET A 28 6.01 3.80 5.29
CA MET A 28 5.07 2.85 4.70
C MET A 28 5.73 1.98 3.62
N GLY A 29 6.56 2.58 2.76
CA GLY A 29 7.33 1.87 1.75
C GLY A 29 8.25 0.81 2.35
N ILE A 30 9.03 1.16 3.38
CA ILE A 30 9.92 0.20 4.06
C ILE A 30 9.14 -0.98 4.63
N MET A 31 7.94 -0.73 5.15
CA MET A 31 7.13 -1.77 5.79
C MET A 31 6.42 -2.69 4.80
N ILE A 32 6.02 -2.19 3.63
CA ILE A 32 5.37 -3.00 2.58
C ILE A 32 6.35 -4.00 1.95
N ILE A 33 7.65 -3.67 1.89
CA ILE A 33 8.69 -4.52 1.27
C ILE A 33 8.68 -5.97 1.80
N PRO A 34 8.83 -6.24 3.12
CA PRO A 34 8.85 -7.62 3.62
C PRO A 34 7.54 -8.36 3.36
N PHE A 35 6.40 -7.65 3.36
CA PHE A 35 5.09 -8.25 3.10
C PHE A 35 4.94 -8.69 1.64
N VAL A 36 5.30 -7.83 0.68
CA VAL A 36 5.28 -8.15 -0.75
C VAL A 36 6.30 -9.24 -1.08
N SER A 37 7.49 -9.17 -0.49
CA SER A 37 8.54 -10.19 -0.69
C SER A 37 8.06 -11.56 -0.24
N SER A 38 7.55 -11.69 0.99
CA SER A 38 7.08 -12.97 1.53
C SER A 38 5.95 -13.57 0.67
N LEU A 39 4.95 -12.77 0.31
CA LEU A 39 3.85 -13.24 -0.53
C LEU A 39 4.31 -13.67 -1.92
N SER A 40 5.26 -12.92 -2.50
CA SER A 40 5.80 -13.27 -3.82
C SER A 40 6.60 -14.57 -3.76
N ASP A 41 7.39 -14.77 -2.72
CA ASP A 41 8.16 -16.01 -2.50
C ASP A 41 7.22 -17.21 -2.30
N ASP A 42 6.16 -17.06 -1.52
CA ASP A 42 5.16 -18.12 -1.30
C ASP A 42 4.50 -18.56 -2.62
N VAL A 43 4.12 -17.59 -3.46
CA VAL A 43 3.50 -17.86 -4.76
C VAL A 43 4.48 -18.53 -5.74
N ILE A 44 5.74 -18.08 -5.77
CA ILE A 44 6.77 -18.68 -6.65
C ILE A 44 7.10 -20.11 -6.20
N ASN A 45 7.08 -20.38 -4.89
CA ASN A 45 7.30 -21.72 -4.34
C ASN A 45 6.09 -22.65 -4.52
N ALA A 46 4.88 -22.10 -4.65
CA ALA A 46 3.68 -22.87 -5.00
C ALA A 46 3.69 -23.40 -6.44
N VAL A 47 4.55 -22.86 -7.32
CA VAL A 47 4.72 -23.37 -8.70
C VAL A 47 5.30 -24.80 -8.67
N PRO A 48 4.63 -25.81 -9.26
CA PRO A 48 5.07 -27.21 -9.20
C PRO A 48 6.51 -27.41 -9.70
N GLN A 49 7.29 -28.23 -9.00
CA GLN A 49 8.67 -28.54 -9.40
C GLN A 49 8.76 -29.16 -10.80
N ALA A 50 7.74 -29.92 -11.21
CA ALA A 50 7.66 -30.50 -12.56
C ALA A 50 7.76 -29.45 -13.68
N MET A 51 7.28 -28.21 -13.48
CA MET A 51 7.46 -27.14 -14.47
C MET A 51 8.90 -26.65 -14.55
N ARG A 52 9.62 -26.66 -13.42
CA ARG A 52 11.04 -26.30 -13.36
C ARG A 52 11.88 -27.38 -14.05
N ASP A 53 11.63 -28.64 -13.71
CA ASP A 53 12.34 -29.78 -14.25
C ASP A 53 12.07 -29.95 -15.75
N GLY A 54 10.82 -29.76 -16.20
CA GLY A 54 10.47 -29.78 -17.61
C GLY A 54 11.16 -28.68 -18.41
N SER A 55 11.30 -27.47 -17.86
CA SER A 55 12.05 -26.40 -18.49
C SER A 55 13.54 -26.72 -18.62
N LEU A 56 14.16 -27.26 -17.56
CA LEU A 56 15.56 -27.67 -17.58
C LEU A 56 15.82 -28.85 -18.53
N ALA A 57 14.88 -29.80 -18.61
CA ALA A 57 14.96 -30.94 -19.52
C ALA A 57 14.90 -30.54 -21.00
N LEU A 58 14.28 -29.40 -21.32
CA LEU A 58 14.29 -28.79 -22.65
C LEU A 58 15.58 -28.02 -22.96
N GLY A 59 16.57 -28.04 -22.06
CA GLY A 59 17.85 -27.35 -22.21
C GLY A 59 17.83 -25.87 -21.83
N ALA A 60 16.77 -25.39 -21.16
CA ALA A 60 16.73 -24.02 -20.68
C ALA A 60 17.73 -23.80 -19.53
N THR A 61 18.30 -22.60 -19.46
CA THR A 61 19.11 -22.20 -18.30
C THR A 61 18.23 -21.87 -17.09
N PRO A 62 18.74 -21.94 -15.85
CA PRO A 62 17.98 -21.54 -14.67
C PRO A 62 17.40 -20.12 -14.77
N SER A 63 18.13 -19.20 -15.41
CA SER A 63 17.67 -17.83 -15.66
C SER A 63 16.48 -17.74 -16.62
N GLU A 64 16.45 -18.59 -17.64
CA GLU A 64 15.34 -18.68 -18.59
C GLU A 64 14.13 -19.37 -17.96
N THR A 65 14.34 -20.43 -17.19
CA THR A 65 13.28 -21.11 -16.43
C THR A 65 12.58 -20.13 -15.48
N ILE A 66 13.34 -19.32 -14.73
CA ILE A 66 12.76 -18.27 -13.87
C ILE A 66 11.95 -17.26 -14.68
N ARG A 67 12.55 -16.67 -15.72
CA ARG A 67 11.92 -15.54 -16.44
C ARG A 67 10.78 -15.94 -17.36
N ARG A 68 10.86 -17.11 -18.00
CA ARG A 68 9.91 -17.55 -19.04
C ARG A 68 8.89 -18.56 -18.53
N VAL A 69 9.13 -19.24 -17.40
CA VAL A 69 8.23 -20.26 -16.88
C VAL A 69 7.71 -19.88 -15.50
N LEU A 70 8.58 -19.70 -14.50
CA LEU A 70 8.13 -19.45 -13.12
C LEU A 70 7.45 -18.09 -12.95
N ILE A 71 8.07 -17.00 -13.40
CA ILE A 71 7.51 -15.64 -13.21
C ILE A 71 6.14 -15.50 -13.87
N PRO A 72 5.94 -15.91 -15.15
CA PRO A 72 4.62 -15.86 -15.78
C PRO A 72 3.58 -16.74 -15.06
N ALA A 73 3.96 -17.94 -14.62
CA ALA A 73 3.06 -18.84 -13.90
C ALA A 73 2.69 -18.32 -12.50
N ALA A 74 3.61 -17.63 -11.82
CA ALA A 74 3.39 -17.01 -10.51
C ALA A 74 2.70 -15.63 -10.61
N LEU A 75 2.63 -15.04 -11.81
CA LEU A 75 2.18 -13.66 -12.02
C LEU A 75 0.79 -13.36 -11.44
N PRO A 76 -0.24 -14.23 -11.59
CA PRO A 76 -1.55 -13.98 -10.99
C PRO A 76 -1.49 -13.89 -9.46
N GLY A 77 -0.67 -14.72 -8.82
CA GLY A 77 -0.51 -14.73 -7.37
C GLY A 77 0.33 -13.55 -6.86
N ILE A 78 1.40 -13.17 -7.57
CA ILE A 78 2.21 -11.98 -7.25
C ILE A 78 1.34 -10.72 -7.33
N VAL A 79 0.52 -10.58 -8.38
CA VAL A 79 -0.41 -9.45 -8.53
C VAL A 79 -1.43 -9.44 -7.39
N GLY A 80 -1.97 -10.60 -7.00
CA GLY A 80 -2.84 -10.72 -5.83
C GLY A 80 -2.16 -10.30 -4.52
N GLY A 81 -0.91 -10.72 -4.30
CA GLY A 81 -0.11 -10.36 -3.13
C GLY A 81 0.19 -8.86 -3.05
N VAL A 82 0.52 -8.23 -4.18
CA VAL A 82 0.73 -6.77 -4.27
C VAL A 82 -0.56 -6.01 -3.96
N LEU A 83 -1.70 -6.45 -4.50
CA LEU A 83 -3.00 -5.83 -4.22
C LEU A 83 -3.40 -5.94 -2.74
N LEU A 84 -3.09 -7.06 -2.08
CA LEU A 84 -3.25 -7.20 -0.64
C LEU A 84 -2.34 -6.26 0.15
N ALA A 85 -1.09 -6.08 -0.30
CA ALA A 85 -0.15 -5.18 0.33
C ALA A 85 -0.61 -3.72 0.28
N VAL A 86 -1.13 -3.29 -0.88
CA VAL A 86 -1.73 -1.96 -1.05
C VAL A 86 -2.97 -1.80 -0.17
N SER A 87 -3.82 -2.82 -0.09
CA SER A 87 -5.00 -2.80 0.79
C SER A 87 -4.61 -2.65 2.26
N ARG A 88 -3.55 -3.35 2.68
CA ARG A 88 -3.00 -3.23 4.04
C ARG A 88 -2.43 -1.83 4.30
N ALA A 89 -1.70 -1.26 3.34
CA ALA A 89 -1.16 0.09 3.46
C ALA A 89 -2.25 1.15 3.67
N ILE A 90 -3.39 0.98 3.00
CA ILE A 90 -4.58 1.83 3.19
C ILE A 90 -5.18 1.60 4.59
N GLY A 91 -5.23 0.35 5.06
CA GLY A 91 -5.79 -0.02 6.36
C GLY A 91 -4.93 0.33 7.57
N GLU A 92 -3.62 0.47 7.41
CA GLU A 92 -2.64 0.73 8.49
C GLU A 92 -2.51 2.23 8.81
N THR A 93 -3.67 2.86 8.85
CA THR A 93 -3.91 4.29 9.07
C THR A 93 -3.24 4.86 10.31
N MET A 94 -2.86 4.01 11.27
CA MET A 94 -2.16 4.38 12.49
C MET A 94 -0.78 5.00 12.23
N ILE A 95 -0.05 4.53 11.21
CA ILE A 95 1.27 5.11 10.86
C ILE A 95 1.08 6.55 10.40
N VAL A 96 0.04 6.83 9.62
CA VAL A 96 -0.21 8.16 9.08
C VAL A 96 -0.78 9.10 10.14
N VAL A 97 -1.61 8.60 11.07
CA VAL A 97 -2.05 9.38 12.25
C VAL A 97 -0.89 9.82 13.12
N MET A 98 0.13 8.97 13.27
CA MET A 98 1.30 9.28 14.12
C MET A 98 2.41 10.07 13.40
N ALA A 99 2.45 10.02 12.06
CA ALA A 99 3.53 10.62 11.26
C ALA A 99 3.11 11.87 10.48
N ALA A 100 1.82 12.10 10.26
CA ALA A 100 1.29 13.20 9.47
C ALA A 100 0.65 14.27 10.36
N GLY A 101 0.69 15.52 9.92
CA GLY A 101 0.29 16.65 10.74
C GLY A 101 -1.21 16.78 10.93
N LEU A 102 -1.62 17.19 12.13
CA LEU A 102 -3.03 17.43 12.49
C LEU A 102 -3.61 18.71 11.84
N SER A 103 -2.75 19.55 11.23
CA SER A 103 -3.18 20.76 10.53
C SER A 103 -3.73 20.40 9.16
N ALA A 104 -5.04 20.53 8.98
CA ALA A 104 -5.77 20.19 7.76
C ALA A 104 -5.26 20.94 6.52
N ASN A 105 -4.26 20.37 5.86
CA ASN A 105 -3.77 20.81 4.56
C ASN A 105 -3.84 19.63 3.58
N LEU A 106 -4.61 19.82 2.51
CA LEU A 106 -4.67 18.90 1.39
C LEU A 106 -3.78 19.47 0.28
N THR A 107 -2.54 19.02 0.24
CA THR A 107 -1.54 19.47 -0.74
C THR A 107 -0.97 18.27 -1.48
N ALA A 108 -0.78 18.43 -2.80
CA ALA A 108 -0.08 17.43 -3.62
C ALA A 108 1.44 17.52 -3.46
N ASN A 109 1.94 18.51 -2.71
CA ASN A 109 3.36 18.69 -2.46
C ASN A 109 3.84 17.70 -1.37
N PRO A 110 4.69 16.72 -1.72
CA PRO A 110 5.12 15.69 -0.77
C PRO A 110 6.02 16.23 0.34
N LEU A 111 6.53 17.46 0.21
CA LEU A 111 7.43 18.12 1.18
C LEU A 111 6.65 18.89 2.27
N GLU A 112 5.37 19.15 2.04
CA GLU A 112 4.48 19.85 2.97
C GLU A 112 3.74 18.87 3.89
N ALA A 113 3.24 19.38 5.01
CA ALA A 113 2.39 18.61 5.89
C ALA A 113 1.05 18.30 5.21
N VAL A 114 0.69 17.02 5.16
CA VAL A 114 -0.57 16.54 4.58
C VAL A 114 -1.36 15.85 5.68
N THR A 115 -2.67 16.07 5.73
CA THR A 115 -3.57 15.29 6.60
C THR A 115 -4.31 14.24 5.77
N THR A 116 -4.39 12.99 6.24
CA THR A 116 -5.21 11.98 5.58
C THR A 116 -6.64 11.98 6.10
N VAL A 117 -7.55 11.46 5.27
CA VAL A 117 -8.97 11.26 5.61
C VAL A 117 -9.11 10.52 6.95
N THR A 118 -8.22 9.57 7.24
CA THR A 118 -8.24 8.75 8.45
C THR A 118 -7.80 9.51 9.69
N VAL A 119 -6.81 10.40 9.58
CA VAL A 119 -6.46 11.34 10.67
C VAL A 119 -7.65 12.24 10.97
N GLN A 120 -8.31 12.77 9.93
CA GLN A 120 -9.45 13.65 10.11
C GLN A 120 -10.63 12.94 10.81
N ILE A 121 -10.90 11.67 10.45
CA ILE A 121 -11.88 10.85 11.17
C ILE A 121 -11.53 10.75 12.65
N VAL A 122 -10.29 10.36 13.02
CA VAL A 122 -9.89 10.23 14.42
C VAL A 122 -9.97 11.58 15.16
N THR A 123 -9.49 12.66 14.56
CA THR A 123 -9.52 13.99 15.20
C THR A 123 -10.95 14.49 15.43
N LEU A 124 -11.88 14.21 14.51
CA LEU A 124 -13.28 14.61 14.66
C LEU A 124 -14.06 13.72 15.66
N LEU A 125 -13.69 12.44 15.83
CA LEU A 125 -14.34 11.53 16.80
C LEU A 125 -13.76 11.60 18.21
N VAL A 126 -12.46 11.92 18.37
CA VAL A 126 -11.81 12.04 19.70
C VAL A 126 -12.04 13.42 20.34
N GLY A 127 -12.47 14.40 19.55
CA GLY A 127 -12.86 15.72 20.08
C GLY A 127 -14.06 15.64 21.01
N ASP A 128 -14.07 16.45 22.06
CA ASP A 128 -15.15 16.56 23.07
C ASP A 128 -16.39 17.27 22.50
N GLN A 129 -16.95 16.73 21.41
CA GLN A 129 -18.02 17.35 20.63
C GLN A 129 -19.36 16.64 20.85
N GLU A 130 -20.43 17.40 20.92
CA GLU A 130 -21.79 16.85 20.96
C GLU A 130 -22.07 16.01 19.69
N PHE A 131 -22.79 14.89 19.85
CA PHE A 131 -23.10 13.96 18.77
C PHE A 131 -23.86 14.61 17.60
N ASP A 132 -24.64 15.66 17.87
CA ASP A 132 -25.42 16.41 16.87
C ASP A 132 -24.63 17.55 16.22
N SER A 133 -23.32 17.64 16.47
CA SER A 133 -22.49 18.64 15.82
C SER A 133 -22.29 18.31 14.33
N PRO A 134 -22.26 19.33 13.44
CA PRO A 134 -21.95 19.14 12.02
C PRO A 134 -20.61 18.43 11.76
N LYS A 135 -19.67 18.53 12.72
CA LYS A 135 -18.34 17.92 12.66
C LYS A 135 -18.37 16.41 12.88
N THR A 136 -19.20 15.93 13.81
CA THR A 136 -19.40 14.49 14.06
C THR A 136 -20.06 13.82 12.85
N LEU A 137 -21.08 14.46 12.26
CA LEU A 137 -21.73 13.99 11.03
C LEU A 137 -20.76 13.93 9.84
N ALA A 138 -19.85 14.91 9.71
CA ALA A 138 -18.82 14.90 8.68
C ALA A 138 -17.85 13.71 8.85
N ALA A 139 -17.51 13.34 10.08
CA ALA A 139 -16.65 12.20 10.35
C ALA A 139 -17.29 10.86 9.93
N PHE A 140 -18.59 10.70 10.18
CA PHE A 140 -19.36 9.55 9.68
C PHE A 140 -19.41 9.51 8.15
N ALA A 141 -19.60 10.65 7.49
CA ALA A 141 -19.60 10.73 6.03
C ALA A 141 -18.23 10.36 5.43
N LEU A 142 -17.13 10.80 6.05
CA LEU A 142 -15.77 10.43 5.66
C LEU A 142 -15.49 8.93 5.87
N GLY A 143 -15.94 8.37 6.99
CA GLY A 143 -15.84 6.94 7.26
C GLY A 143 -16.59 6.09 6.24
N LEU A 144 -17.84 6.47 5.92
CA LEU A 144 -18.64 5.82 4.90
C LEU A 144 -18.00 5.94 3.50
N SER A 145 -17.50 7.12 3.15
CA SER A 145 -16.80 7.35 1.87
C SER A 145 -15.56 6.47 1.75
N LEU A 146 -14.72 6.42 2.79
CA LEU A 146 -13.53 5.58 2.82
C LEU A 146 -13.88 4.09 2.70
N PHE A 147 -14.94 3.64 3.38
CA PHE A 147 -15.44 2.28 3.26
C PHE A 147 -15.85 1.95 1.82
N VAL A 148 -16.64 2.81 1.18
CA VAL A 148 -17.09 2.60 -0.21
C VAL A 148 -15.91 2.57 -1.18
N VAL A 149 -14.96 3.51 -1.05
CA VAL A 149 -13.76 3.55 -1.90
C VAL A 149 -12.92 2.28 -1.72
N THR A 150 -12.69 1.86 -0.47
CA THR A 150 -11.90 0.66 -0.17
C THR A 150 -12.58 -0.60 -0.71
N LEU A 151 -13.90 -0.68 -0.57
CA LEU A 151 -14.69 -1.79 -1.09
C LEU A 151 -14.61 -1.86 -2.62
N ILE A 152 -14.75 -0.73 -3.32
CA ILE A 152 -14.63 -0.68 -4.79
C ILE A 152 -13.24 -1.12 -5.24
N LEU A 153 -12.18 -0.60 -4.61
CA LEU A 153 -10.81 -1.01 -4.91
C LEU A 153 -10.60 -2.50 -4.69
N ASN A 154 -11.14 -3.07 -3.61
CA ASN A 154 -11.02 -4.48 -3.31
C ASN A 154 -11.79 -5.35 -4.32
N ILE A 155 -12.98 -4.93 -4.74
CA ILE A 155 -13.76 -5.60 -5.79
C ILE A 155 -12.98 -5.61 -7.12
N ILE A 156 -12.42 -4.47 -7.52
CA ILE A 156 -11.60 -4.37 -8.75
C ILE A 156 -10.39 -5.30 -8.64
N ALA A 157 -9.69 -5.28 -7.49
CA ALA A 157 -8.54 -6.14 -7.23
C ALA A 157 -8.88 -7.62 -7.40
N LEU A 158 -9.99 -8.07 -6.79
CA LEU A 158 -10.47 -9.45 -6.94
C LEU A 158 -10.84 -9.79 -8.39
N HIS A 159 -11.46 -8.86 -9.11
CA HIS A 159 -11.85 -9.07 -10.50
C HIS A 159 -10.63 -9.21 -11.42
N VAL A 160 -9.60 -8.40 -11.22
CA VAL A 160 -8.32 -8.48 -11.95
C VAL A 160 -7.66 -9.83 -11.70
N VAL A 161 -7.51 -10.24 -10.43
CA VAL A 161 -6.89 -11.53 -10.07
C VAL A 161 -7.64 -12.71 -10.70
N ARG A 162 -8.98 -12.67 -10.68
CA ARG A 162 -9.82 -13.73 -11.26
C ARG A 162 -9.60 -13.87 -12.76
N LYS A 163 -9.54 -12.75 -13.49
CA LYS A 163 -9.27 -12.74 -14.94
C LYS A 163 -7.90 -13.33 -15.31
N TYR A 164 -6.88 -13.08 -14.48
CA TYR A 164 -5.54 -13.66 -14.72
C TYR A 164 -5.46 -15.14 -14.35
N ARG A 165 -6.30 -15.65 -13.44
CA ARG A 165 -6.35 -17.07 -13.09
C ARG A 165 -6.99 -17.93 -14.19
N GLU A 166 -7.99 -17.39 -14.89
CA GLU A 166 -8.69 -18.08 -15.99
C GLU A 166 -7.84 -18.27 -17.26
N GLN A 167 -6.70 -17.58 -17.41
CA GLN A 167 -5.81 -17.73 -18.57
C GLN A 167 -4.81 -18.91 -18.46
N TYR A 168 -4.76 -19.59 -17.30
CA TYR A 168 -3.82 -20.69 -17.05
C TYR A 168 -4.50 -22.01 -16.63
N GLU A 169 -5.84 -22.08 -16.67
CA GLU A 169 -6.61 -23.34 -16.72
C GLU A 169 -6.89 -23.72 -18.18
#